data_AF-A0A6G2QN33-F1
#
_entry.id   AF-A0A6G2QN33-F1
#
_cell.length_a   1.000
_cell.length_b   1.000
_cell.length_c   1.000
_cell.angle_alpha   90.00
_cell.angle_beta   90.00
_cell.angle_gamma   90.00
#
_symmetry.space_group_name_H-M   'P 1'
#
loop_
_entity.id
_entity.type
_entity.pdbx_description
1 polymer ?
#
loop_
_entity_poly.entity_id
_entity_poly.type
_entity_poly.pdbx_seq_one_letter_code
_entity_poly.pdbx_strand_id
1 'polypeptide(L)'
;MRSDLAAEPVDAWVRGLSPEGTAAGVRVPAGTARLALTARLGGADPASSVDVTATLVDSYGTPYGLDLGALRADGRPHTLVLDLAAAAEAPVGALTLTGLRLDLYQPVGKAERHRLTLAALTATDTGGRERALRLPATWKPSVRADAAVSAPDGTTDPSPPRRAASDPATFTYGTGYVPADMAWRAASLTVGLQVPQRAVPEVNAVATDRYLDSAGARPGQRVDVRIGDATVPLRIVRAVRELPSTPTGGADDGGALLVDLRSVNRVLQQRQGTSVAPGEWWLATAPGASARVAGALRDRPDVDPARVVVRDEIARELRDDPFGAGPGAVFGAAALAAAALTAVGFAVGAAGS
;
A
#
# COMPACT_ATOMS: atom_id res chain seq x y z
N MET A 1 -0.78 24.90 -4.62
CA MET A 1 -1.60 24.88 -5.86
C MET A 1 -1.75 26.32 -6.32
N ARG A 2 -1.87 26.56 -7.63
CA ARG A 2 -2.02 27.92 -8.15
C ARG A 2 -3.41 28.47 -7.80
N SER A 3 -3.53 29.78 -7.56
CA SER A 3 -4.78 30.43 -7.14
C SER A 3 -5.86 30.48 -8.22
N ASP A 4 -5.50 30.25 -9.49
CA ASP A 4 -6.43 30.12 -10.61
C ASP A 4 -7.10 28.73 -10.67
N LEU A 5 -6.51 27.73 -10.01
CA LEU A 5 -7.07 26.38 -9.91
C LEU A 5 -7.89 26.19 -8.63
N ALA A 6 -7.71 27.09 -7.65
CA ALA A 6 -8.37 27.03 -6.35
C ALA A 6 -8.61 28.43 -5.77
N ALA A 7 -9.88 28.76 -5.51
CA ALA A 7 -10.26 30.01 -4.84
C ALA A 7 -9.79 30.08 -3.37
N GLU A 8 -9.51 28.93 -2.75
CA GLU A 8 -9.02 28.84 -1.38
C GLU A 8 -7.66 28.11 -1.32
N PRO A 9 -6.88 28.27 -0.22
CA PRO A 9 -5.62 27.55 -0.04
C PRO A 9 -5.82 26.03 0.01
N VAL A 10 -4.86 25.28 -0.54
CA VAL A 10 -4.86 23.79 -0.55
C VAL A 10 -5.11 23.20 0.83
N ASP A 11 -4.50 23.79 1.87
CA ASP A 11 -4.62 23.32 3.25
C ASP A 11 -6.08 23.32 3.74
N ALA A 12 -6.91 24.24 3.25
CA ALA A 12 -8.34 24.25 3.56
C ALA A 12 -9.06 23.03 2.92
N TRP A 13 -8.64 22.65 1.72
CA TRP A 13 -9.24 21.57 0.94
C TRP A 13 -8.71 20.18 1.22
N VAL A 14 -7.66 20.02 2.01
CA VAL A 14 -7.22 18.70 2.50
C VAL A 14 -7.55 18.49 3.97
N ARG A 15 -7.91 19.56 4.69
CA ARG A 15 -8.34 19.52 6.09
C ARG A 15 -9.48 18.53 6.27
N GLY A 16 -9.37 17.66 7.27
CA GLY A 16 -10.41 16.67 7.60
C GLY A 16 -10.55 15.49 6.62
N LEU A 17 -9.68 15.35 5.62
CA LEU A 17 -9.58 14.08 4.86
C LEU A 17 -8.85 13.01 5.68
N SER A 18 -7.79 13.43 6.37
CA SER A 18 -6.99 12.53 7.18
C SER A 18 -7.75 12.03 8.40
N PRO A 19 -7.60 10.75 8.74
CA PRO A 19 -8.27 10.20 9.89
C PRO A 19 -7.61 10.74 11.16
N GLU A 20 -8.41 10.94 12.21
CA GLU A 20 -7.88 11.34 13.50
C GLU A 20 -6.96 10.25 14.10
N GLY A 21 -5.84 10.70 14.67
CA GLY A 21 -4.89 9.88 15.39
C GLY A 21 -3.94 9.05 14.49
N THR A 22 -2.83 8.63 15.08
CA THR A 22 -1.85 7.74 14.43
C THR A 22 -2.36 6.30 14.40
N ALA A 23 -1.72 5.45 13.61
CA ALA A 23 -1.94 4.01 13.69
C ALA A 23 -1.73 3.52 15.14
N ALA A 24 -2.61 2.64 15.61
CA ALA A 24 -2.45 1.98 16.89
C ALA A 24 -1.45 0.83 16.75
N GLY A 25 -0.51 0.68 17.69
CA GLY A 25 0.49 -0.37 17.63
C GLY A 25 1.75 -0.02 18.42
N VAL A 26 2.81 -0.80 18.21
CA VAL A 26 4.11 -0.55 18.84
C VAL A 26 4.93 0.34 17.93
N ARG A 27 5.34 1.52 18.41
CA ARG A 27 6.23 2.38 17.64
C ARG A 27 7.63 1.77 17.59
N VAL A 28 8.12 1.57 16.38
CA VAL A 28 9.50 1.22 16.06
C VAL A 28 10.24 2.53 15.78
N PRO A 29 11.26 2.89 16.58
CA PRO A 29 12.00 4.13 16.39
C PRO A 29 12.62 4.23 14.99
N ALA A 30 12.65 5.45 14.45
CA ALA A 30 13.44 5.70 13.24
C ALA A 30 14.92 5.35 13.48
N GLY A 31 15.58 4.81 12.46
CA GLY A 31 16.97 4.34 12.57
C GLY A 31 17.13 2.96 13.23
N THR A 32 16.03 2.23 13.45
CA THR A 32 16.10 0.81 13.82
C THR A 32 16.66 0.02 12.64
N ALA A 33 17.77 -0.69 12.86
CA ALA A 33 18.37 -1.58 11.88
C ALA A 33 17.82 -3.00 11.98
N ARG A 34 17.48 -3.47 13.19
CA ARG A 34 16.92 -4.81 13.41
C ARG A 34 15.76 -4.78 14.37
N LEU A 35 14.74 -5.58 14.07
CA LEU A 35 13.60 -5.83 14.94
C LEU A 35 13.58 -7.32 15.29
N ALA A 36 13.63 -7.64 16.58
CA ALA A 36 13.67 -9.01 17.07
C ALA A 36 12.40 -9.34 17.88
N LEU A 37 11.67 -10.38 17.47
CA LEU A 37 10.52 -10.93 18.19
C LEU A 37 10.90 -12.26 18.84
N THR A 38 10.82 -12.32 20.16
CA THR A 38 10.93 -13.61 20.87
C THR A 38 9.53 -14.18 21.10
N ALA A 39 9.31 -15.37 20.57
CA ALA A 39 8.03 -16.07 20.68
C ALA A 39 8.25 -17.56 20.97
N ARG A 40 7.23 -18.21 21.50
CA ARG A 40 7.18 -19.65 21.74
C ARG A 40 5.93 -20.20 21.09
N LEU A 41 6.06 -21.26 20.32
CA LEU A 41 4.92 -22.02 19.79
C LEU A 41 5.03 -23.45 20.32
N GLY A 42 3.97 -23.97 20.93
CA GLY A 42 3.84 -25.39 21.23
C GLY A 42 2.75 -26.01 20.36
N GLY A 43 3.09 -27.06 19.60
CA GLY A 43 2.17 -27.87 18.79
C GLY A 43 2.21 -29.34 19.21
N ALA A 44 1.51 -30.21 18.47
CA ALA A 44 1.58 -31.66 18.71
C ALA A 44 2.82 -32.27 18.03
N ASP A 45 3.18 -31.77 16.85
CA ASP A 45 4.42 -32.12 16.17
C ASP A 45 5.53 -31.07 16.45
N PRO A 46 6.58 -31.40 17.22
CA PRO A 46 7.68 -30.49 17.50
C PRO A 46 8.60 -30.24 16.29
N ALA A 47 8.51 -31.03 15.22
CA ALA A 47 9.24 -30.81 13.99
C ALA A 47 8.57 -29.74 13.10
N SER A 48 7.28 -29.45 13.34
CA SER A 48 6.55 -28.45 12.57
C SER A 48 7.06 -27.02 12.86
N SER A 49 6.95 -26.16 11.83
CA SER A 49 7.24 -24.74 11.93
C SER A 49 6.16 -23.95 11.21
N VAL A 50 6.02 -22.69 11.61
CA VAL A 50 5.11 -21.73 10.98
C VAL A 50 5.91 -20.51 10.54
N ASP A 51 5.61 -19.98 9.36
CA ASP A 51 6.27 -18.78 8.87
C ASP A 51 5.61 -17.56 9.51
N VAL A 52 6.41 -16.64 10.06
CA VAL A 52 5.92 -15.47 10.78
C VAL A 52 6.21 -14.22 9.98
N THR A 53 5.19 -13.44 9.67
CA THR A 53 5.32 -12.13 9.01
C THR A 53 4.87 -11.02 9.95
N ALA A 54 5.67 -9.96 10.08
CA ALA A 54 5.29 -8.72 10.76
C ALA A 54 4.59 -7.75 9.80
N THR A 55 3.55 -7.07 10.26
CA THR A 55 2.96 -5.93 9.56
C THR A 55 3.46 -4.63 10.18
N LEU A 56 4.32 -3.90 9.46
CA LEU A 56 4.80 -2.57 9.84
C LEU A 56 4.09 -1.51 9.01
N VAL A 57 3.66 -0.42 9.64
CA VAL A 57 2.99 0.71 8.99
C VAL A 57 3.88 1.93 9.08
N ASP A 58 4.10 2.61 7.94
CA ASP A 58 4.86 3.85 7.87
C ASP A 58 4.05 5.08 8.34
N SER A 59 4.67 6.26 8.31
CA SER A 59 3.98 7.52 8.66
C SER A 59 2.85 7.89 7.71
N TYR A 60 2.86 7.36 6.49
CA TYR A 60 1.86 7.59 5.43
C TYR A 60 0.72 6.56 5.48
N GLY A 61 0.74 5.63 6.45
CA GLY A 61 -0.22 4.56 6.65
C GLY A 61 -0.23 3.47 5.59
N THR A 62 0.89 3.30 4.90
CA THR A 62 1.14 2.14 4.04
C THR A 62 1.59 0.97 4.92
N PRO A 63 0.88 -0.17 4.89
CA PRO A 63 1.32 -1.38 5.57
C PRO A 63 2.30 -2.19 4.71
N TYR A 64 3.31 -2.76 5.36
CA TYR A 64 4.35 -3.61 4.78
C TYR A 64 4.36 -4.94 5.53
N GLY A 65 4.23 -6.05 4.79
CA GLY A 65 4.41 -7.39 5.33
C GLY A 65 5.87 -7.79 5.20
N LEU A 66 6.58 -7.91 6.31
CA LEU A 66 8.00 -8.23 6.34
C LEU A 66 8.22 -9.56 7.06
N ASP A 67 8.92 -10.48 6.41
CA ASP A 67 9.18 -11.81 6.93
C ASP A 67 10.10 -11.76 8.16
N LEU A 68 9.68 -12.38 9.26
CA LEU A 68 10.47 -12.60 10.47
C LEU A 68 11.14 -13.98 10.46
N GLY A 69 10.69 -14.90 9.59
CA GLY A 69 11.16 -16.26 9.46
C GLY A 69 10.32 -17.30 10.20
N ALA A 70 10.83 -18.52 10.25
CA ALA A 70 10.10 -19.69 10.75
C ALA A 70 10.18 -19.85 12.29
N LEU A 71 9.03 -20.00 12.93
CA LEU A 71 8.88 -20.31 14.36
C LEU A 71 8.57 -21.80 14.54
N ARG A 72 9.45 -22.54 15.23
CA ARG A 72 9.23 -23.96 15.53
C ARG A 72 8.15 -24.18 16.60
N ALA A 73 7.36 -25.23 16.44
CA ALA A 73 6.31 -25.63 17.37
C ALA A 73 6.79 -26.54 18.50
N ASP A 74 8.10 -26.52 18.82
CA ASP A 74 8.77 -27.37 19.81
C ASP A 74 8.51 -26.96 21.27
N GLY A 75 7.71 -25.91 21.48
CA GLY A 75 7.41 -25.37 22.80
C GLY A 75 8.61 -24.69 23.44
N ARG A 76 9.65 -24.29 22.69
CA ARG A 76 10.77 -23.50 23.22
C ARG A 76 10.68 -22.04 22.74
N PRO A 77 11.26 -21.08 23.49
CA PRO A 77 11.41 -19.72 23.00
C PRO A 77 12.38 -19.66 21.81
N HIS A 78 11.99 -19.00 20.74
CA HIS A 78 12.83 -18.67 19.58
C HIS A 78 12.79 -17.17 19.34
N THR A 79 13.94 -16.59 18.99
CA THR A 79 14.05 -15.19 18.60
C THR A 79 14.14 -15.09 17.09
N LEU A 80 13.11 -14.50 16.50
CA LEU A 80 13.01 -14.20 15.08
C LEU A 80 13.53 -12.78 14.83
N VAL A 81 14.34 -12.58 13.80
CA VAL A 81 15.03 -11.31 13.56
C VAL A 81 14.73 -10.82 12.14
N LEU A 82 14.13 -9.65 12.05
CA LEU A 82 13.96 -8.89 10.82
C LEU A 82 15.08 -7.86 10.69
N ASP A 83 15.89 -7.97 9.65
CA ASP A 83 16.92 -6.97 9.32
C ASP A 83 16.29 -5.90 8.42
N LEU A 84 15.91 -4.77 9.04
CA LEU A 84 15.28 -3.64 8.36
C LEU A 84 16.28 -2.85 7.50
N ALA A 85 17.58 -2.93 7.80
CA ALA A 85 18.61 -2.27 7.01
C ALA A 85 18.92 -3.03 5.71
N ALA A 86 18.78 -4.36 5.73
CA ALA A 86 19.02 -5.22 4.58
C ALA A 86 17.75 -5.51 3.75
N ALA A 87 16.55 -5.39 4.32
CA ALA A 87 15.31 -5.65 3.62
C ALA A 87 15.05 -4.55 2.56
N ALA A 88 15.16 -4.92 1.28
CA ALA A 88 14.92 -3.99 0.16
C ALA A 88 13.52 -3.35 0.20
N GLU A 89 12.54 -4.08 0.71
CA GLU A 89 11.15 -3.63 0.85
C GLU A 89 10.87 -2.87 2.15
N ALA A 90 11.86 -2.75 3.06
CA ALA A 90 11.64 -2.08 4.32
C ALA A 90 11.49 -0.56 4.13
N PRO A 91 10.38 0.04 4.59
CA PRO A 91 10.20 1.48 4.54
C PRO A 91 11.21 2.20 5.44
N VAL A 92 11.69 3.34 4.96
CA VAL A 92 12.56 4.23 5.74
C VAL A 92 11.76 5.07 6.74
N GLY A 93 12.37 5.37 7.88
CA GLY A 93 11.81 6.28 8.89
C GLY A 93 11.16 5.55 10.08
N ALA A 94 10.26 6.26 10.77
CA ALA A 94 9.57 5.72 11.93
C ALA A 94 8.43 4.81 11.50
N LEU A 95 8.35 3.61 12.09
CA LEU A 95 7.36 2.59 11.75
C LEU A 95 6.48 2.26 12.96
N THR A 96 5.37 1.60 12.70
CA THR A 96 4.47 1.07 13.74
C THR A 96 4.17 -0.39 13.47
N LEU A 97 4.52 -1.30 14.39
CA LEU A 97 4.09 -2.69 14.33
C LEU A 97 2.59 -2.76 14.66
N THR A 98 1.80 -3.17 13.68
CA THR A 98 0.34 -3.28 13.80
C THR A 98 -0.17 -4.71 13.70
N GLY A 99 0.66 -5.67 13.29
CA GLY A 99 0.20 -7.01 12.99
C GLY A 99 1.28 -8.07 13.04
N LEU A 100 0.87 -9.30 13.33
CA LEU A 100 1.61 -10.53 13.10
C LEU A 100 0.72 -11.49 12.31
N ARG A 101 1.31 -12.21 11.36
CA ARG A 101 0.67 -13.28 10.60
C ARG A 101 1.53 -14.53 10.76
N LEU A 102 0.87 -15.67 10.97
CA LEU A 102 1.48 -16.98 11.01
C LEU A 102 0.87 -17.79 9.87
N ASP A 103 1.69 -18.27 8.96
CA ASP A 103 1.28 -19.09 7.82
C ASP A 103 1.83 -20.51 7.99
N LEU A 104 0.97 -21.50 7.76
CA LEU A 104 1.29 -22.91 7.89
C LEU A 104 0.36 -23.77 7.02
N TYR A 105 0.70 -25.04 6.87
CA TYR A 105 -0.21 -26.03 6.29
C TYR A 105 -1.02 -26.72 7.37
N GLN A 106 -2.28 -27.04 7.06
CA GLN A 106 -3.10 -27.87 7.94
C GLN A 106 -2.54 -29.30 7.98
N PRO A 107 -2.48 -29.93 9.15
CA PRO A 107 -2.06 -31.32 9.29
C PRO A 107 -3.06 -32.26 8.58
N VAL A 108 -2.60 -33.44 8.17
CA VAL A 108 -3.45 -34.46 7.54
C VAL A 108 -4.03 -35.40 8.59
N GLY A 109 -5.33 -35.69 8.47
CA GLY A 109 -6.06 -36.71 9.24
C GLY A 109 -6.41 -36.33 10.68
N LYS A 110 -5.68 -35.39 11.31
CA LYS A 110 -5.95 -34.99 12.69
C LYS A 110 -5.59 -33.53 12.95
N ALA A 111 -6.49 -32.82 13.62
CA ALA A 111 -6.25 -31.45 14.06
C ALA A 111 -5.23 -31.40 15.20
N GLU A 112 -4.40 -30.37 15.17
CA GLU A 112 -3.48 -30.01 16.25
C GLU A 112 -4.00 -28.83 17.05
N ARG A 113 -3.55 -28.72 18.30
CA ARG A 113 -3.79 -27.56 19.14
C ARG A 113 -2.48 -26.84 19.37
N HIS A 114 -2.41 -25.62 18.88
CA HIS A 114 -1.24 -24.76 19.02
C HIS A 114 -1.42 -23.77 20.16
N ARG A 115 -0.34 -23.51 20.90
CA ARG A 115 -0.24 -22.47 21.92
C ARG A 115 0.92 -21.53 21.58
N LEU A 116 0.59 -20.33 21.13
CA LEU A 116 1.54 -19.25 20.83
C LEU A 116 1.68 -18.33 22.05
N THR A 117 2.90 -17.97 22.43
CA THR A 117 3.19 -16.94 23.44
C THR A 117 4.18 -15.93 22.86
N LEU A 118 3.81 -14.65 22.86
CA LEU A 118 4.69 -13.54 22.49
C LEU A 118 5.42 -13.05 23.74
N ALA A 119 6.75 -13.18 23.80
CA ALA A 119 7.50 -12.92 25.02
C ALA A 119 8.14 -11.53 25.05
N ALA A 120 8.82 -11.13 23.96
CA ALA A 120 9.55 -9.87 23.91
C ALA A 120 9.64 -9.33 22.49
N LEU A 121 9.74 -8.01 22.38
CA LEU A 121 10.04 -7.30 21.14
C LEU A 121 11.20 -6.33 21.43
N THR A 122 12.25 -6.38 20.62
CA THR A 122 13.43 -5.53 20.79
C THR A 122 13.76 -4.85 19.46
N ALA A 123 14.10 -3.58 19.52
CA ALA A 123 14.65 -2.83 18.39
C ALA A 123 16.13 -2.55 18.63
N THR A 124 16.96 -2.79 17.63
CA THR A 124 18.39 -2.49 17.64
C THR A 124 18.67 -1.41 16.61
N ASP A 125 19.27 -0.30 17.03
CA ASP A 125 19.67 0.78 16.12
C ASP A 125 20.91 0.41 15.28
N THR A 126 21.27 1.26 14.31
CA THR A 126 22.45 1.08 13.46
C THR A 126 23.78 1.11 14.23
N GLY A 127 23.79 1.68 15.44
CA GLY A 127 24.94 1.66 16.35
C GLY A 127 24.99 0.44 17.27
N GLY A 128 24.06 -0.50 17.11
CA GLY A 128 23.98 -1.73 17.93
C GLY A 128 23.30 -1.55 19.29
N ARG A 129 22.73 -0.38 19.59
CA ARG A 129 22.03 -0.17 20.87
C ARG A 129 20.66 -0.83 20.82
N GLU A 130 20.42 -1.70 21.78
CA GLU A 130 19.14 -2.39 21.93
C GLU A 130 18.16 -1.61 22.81
N ARG A 131 16.89 -1.67 22.42
CA ARG A 131 15.76 -1.12 23.17
C ARG A 131 14.61 -2.10 23.19
N ALA A 132 14.21 -2.50 24.39
CA ALA A 132 12.98 -3.26 24.58
C ALA A 132 11.76 -2.40 24.20
N LEU A 133 10.87 -2.99 23.40
CA LEU A 133 9.60 -2.42 22.98
C LEU A 133 8.46 -3.15 23.69
N ARG A 134 7.44 -2.39 24.11
CA ARG A 134 6.27 -2.97 24.77
C ARG A 134 5.34 -3.57 23.72
N LEU A 135 5.10 -4.88 23.80
CA LEU A 135 4.11 -5.55 22.96
C LEU A 135 2.70 -4.96 23.17
N PRO A 136 1.82 -5.00 22.15
CA PRO A 136 0.44 -4.56 22.28
C PRO A 136 -0.30 -5.38 23.34
N ALA A 137 -1.02 -4.69 24.22
CA ALA A 137 -1.92 -5.34 25.18
C ALA A 137 -3.19 -5.89 24.50
N THR A 138 -3.52 -5.40 23.30
CA THR A 138 -4.74 -5.74 22.57
C THR A 138 -4.41 -6.23 21.17
N TRP A 139 -4.78 -7.48 20.93
CA TRP A 139 -4.78 -8.14 19.63
C TRP A 139 -6.20 -8.58 19.27
N LYS A 140 -6.61 -8.32 18.04
CA LYS A 140 -7.78 -8.90 17.37
C LYS A 140 -7.30 -10.12 16.59
N PRO A 141 -7.59 -11.34 17.06
CA PRO A 141 -7.23 -12.55 16.36
C PRO A 141 -8.14 -12.80 15.15
N SER A 142 -7.63 -13.47 14.14
CA SER A 142 -8.37 -13.94 12.98
C SER A 142 -7.79 -15.27 12.49
N VAL A 143 -8.61 -16.07 11.81
CA VAL A 143 -8.18 -17.28 11.11
C VAL A 143 -8.73 -17.27 9.70
N ARG A 144 -7.92 -17.73 8.74
CA ARG A 144 -8.36 -18.04 7.37
C ARG A 144 -7.76 -19.38 6.98
N ALA A 145 -8.55 -20.24 6.35
CA ALA A 145 -8.11 -21.52 5.83
C ALA A 145 -8.72 -21.76 4.46
N ASP A 146 -8.19 -22.75 3.75
CA ASP A 146 -8.73 -23.21 2.48
C ASP A 146 -10.13 -23.80 2.67
N ALA A 147 -11.15 -23.12 2.14
CA ALA A 147 -12.53 -23.57 2.21
C ALA A 147 -12.77 -24.90 1.50
N ALA A 148 -11.87 -25.32 0.61
CA ALA A 148 -12.03 -26.54 -0.17
C ALA A 148 -11.79 -27.82 0.65
N VAL A 149 -11.23 -27.72 1.87
CA VAL A 149 -11.09 -28.83 2.83
C VAL A 149 -12.08 -28.75 4.00
N SER A 150 -12.90 -27.69 4.05
CA SER A 150 -13.95 -27.54 5.06
C SER A 150 -15.05 -28.58 4.86
N ALA A 151 -15.32 -29.36 5.91
CA ALA A 151 -16.45 -30.27 5.95
C ALA A 151 -17.76 -29.48 6.11
N PRO A 152 -18.91 -29.97 5.60
CA PRO A 152 -20.20 -29.27 5.73
C PRO A 152 -20.63 -28.99 7.18
N ASP A 153 -20.17 -29.81 8.12
CA ASP A 153 -20.43 -29.68 9.56
C ASP A 153 -19.33 -28.89 10.31
N GLY A 154 -18.31 -28.40 9.59
CA GLY A 154 -17.18 -27.64 10.14
C GLY A 154 -16.18 -28.46 10.95
N THR A 155 -16.26 -29.79 10.93
CA THR A 155 -15.40 -30.65 11.76
C THR A 155 -13.91 -30.59 11.41
N THR A 156 -13.58 -30.23 10.17
CA THR A 156 -12.19 -30.06 9.69
C THR A 156 -11.67 -28.64 9.83
N ASP A 157 -12.53 -27.70 10.24
CA ASP A 157 -12.19 -26.28 10.25
C ASP A 157 -11.21 -25.94 11.41
N PRO A 158 -10.30 -24.99 11.19
CA PRO A 158 -9.50 -24.44 12.28
C PRO A 158 -10.38 -23.65 13.25
N SER A 159 -9.91 -23.51 14.49
CA SER A 159 -10.57 -22.61 15.44
C SER A 159 -9.88 -21.25 15.48
N PRO A 160 -10.64 -20.14 15.61
CA PRO A 160 -10.04 -18.82 15.73
C PRO A 160 -9.19 -18.74 17.00
N PRO A 161 -8.04 -18.03 16.96
CA PRO A 161 -7.18 -17.90 18.13
C PRO A 161 -7.92 -17.25 19.29
N ARG A 162 -7.84 -17.90 20.45
CA ARG A 162 -8.39 -17.40 21.72
C ARG A 162 -7.26 -17.00 22.63
N ARG A 163 -7.37 -15.81 23.20
CA ARG A 163 -6.42 -15.29 24.18
C ARG A 163 -6.55 -16.07 25.49
N ALA A 164 -5.42 -16.41 26.12
CA ALA A 164 -5.44 -17.00 27.46
C ALA A 164 -5.92 -15.98 28.48
N ALA A 165 -6.75 -16.42 29.45
CA ALA A 165 -7.30 -15.54 30.48
C ALA A 165 -6.21 -14.96 31.41
N SER A 166 -5.15 -15.72 31.67
CA SER A 166 -4.06 -15.37 32.59
C SER A 166 -2.90 -14.62 31.94
N ASP A 167 -2.83 -14.56 30.61
CA ASP A 167 -1.72 -13.93 29.89
C ASP A 167 -2.19 -13.32 28.56
N PRO A 168 -2.20 -11.98 28.43
CA PRO A 168 -2.70 -11.32 27.23
C PRO A 168 -1.81 -11.51 25.99
N ALA A 169 -0.60 -12.04 26.15
CA ALA A 169 0.33 -12.34 25.07
C ALA A 169 0.32 -13.81 24.64
N THR A 170 -0.53 -14.64 25.27
CA THR A 170 -0.70 -16.05 24.91
C THR A 170 -2.02 -16.29 24.17
N PHE A 171 -1.95 -17.06 23.08
CA PHE A 171 -3.07 -17.45 22.24
C PHE A 171 -3.08 -18.97 22.03
N THR A 172 -4.27 -19.56 22.04
CA THR A 172 -4.50 -20.96 21.66
C THR A 172 -5.41 -21.04 20.45
N TYR A 173 -5.06 -21.88 19.48
CA TYR A 173 -5.87 -22.13 18.30
C TYR A 173 -5.75 -23.60 17.89
N GLY A 174 -6.75 -24.08 17.15
CA GLY A 174 -6.75 -25.40 16.53
C GLY A 174 -6.48 -25.24 15.05
N THR A 175 -5.64 -26.10 14.48
CA THR A 175 -5.23 -26.01 13.08
C THR A 175 -6.31 -26.49 12.10
N GLY A 176 -7.35 -27.16 12.59
CA GLY A 176 -8.17 -28.01 11.72
C GLY A 176 -7.30 -29.10 11.09
N TYR A 177 -7.80 -29.78 10.07
CA TYR A 177 -7.02 -30.79 9.35
C TYR A 177 -7.55 -31.05 7.95
N VAL A 178 -6.69 -31.56 7.09
CA VAL A 178 -7.08 -32.10 5.78
C VAL A 178 -7.52 -33.56 5.96
N PRO A 179 -8.73 -33.96 5.51
CA PRO A 179 -9.14 -35.36 5.51
C PRO A 179 -8.13 -36.28 4.81
N ALA A 180 -8.01 -37.53 5.27
CA ALA A 180 -6.97 -38.46 4.79
C ALA A 180 -7.16 -38.83 3.31
N ASP A 181 -8.39 -38.90 2.82
CA ASP A 181 -8.74 -39.09 1.41
C ASP A 181 -8.39 -37.88 0.52
N MET A 182 -8.08 -36.74 1.16
CA MET A 182 -7.63 -35.50 0.53
C MET A 182 -6.16 -35.19 0.83
N ALA A 183 -5.37 -36.15 1.32
CA ALA A 183 -3.96 -35.95 1.73
C ALA A 183 -3.05 -35.41 0.61
N TRP A 184 -3.47 -35.51 -0.65
CA TRP A 184 -2.79 -34.93 -1.81
C TRP A 184 -2.91 -33.39 -1.87
N ARG A 185 -3.77 -32.77 -1.05
CA ARG A 185 -3.93 -31.31 -0.94
C ARG A 185 -3.11 -30.72 0.19
N ALA A 186 -2.32 -29.71 -0.15
CA ALA A 186 -1.66 -28.84 0.82
C ALA A 186 -2.57 -27.66 1.15
N ALA A 187 -3.44 -27.82 2.15
CA ALA A 187 -4.35 -26.76 2.58
C ALA A 187 -3.61 -25.74 3.46
N SER A 188 -3.65 -24.47 3.06
CA SER A 188 -3.04 -23.38 3.84
C SER A 188 -3.94 -22.94 4.99
N LEU A 189 -3.30 -22.52 6.07
CA LEU A 189 -3.89 -21.91 7.25
C LEU A 189 -3.12 -20.63 7.56
N THR A 190 -3.84 -19.54 7.71
CA THR A 190 -3.30 -18.25 8.14
C THR A 190 -3.93 -17.86 9.47
N VAL A 191 -3.09 -17.67 10.48
CA VAL A 191 -3.47 -17.11 11.78
C VAL A 191 -2.99 -15.66 11.84
N GLY A 192 -3.93 -14.74 12.03
CA GLY A 192 -3.63 -13.31 12.15
C GLY A 192 -3.80 -12.80 13.57
N LEU A 193 -2.87 -11.98 14.03
CA LEU A 193 -3.00 -11.14 15.21
C LEU A 193 -2.85 -9.69 14.76
N GLN A 194 -3.92 -8.89 14.83
CA GLN A 194 -3.90 -7.50 14.39
C GLN A 194 -4.20 -6.55 15.55
N VAL A 195 -3.47 -5.45 15.67
CA VAL A 195 -3.79 -4.40 16.63
C VAL A 195 -5.04 -3.67 16.15
N PRO A 196 -6.12 -3.62 16.95
CA PRO A 196 -7.34 -2.92 16.55
C PRO A 196 -7.05 -1.45 16.20
N GLN A 197 -7.36 -1.07 14.96
CA GLN A 197 -7.30 0.32 14.52
C GLN A 197 -8.62 1.03 14.80
N ARG A 198 -8.59 2.35 14.98
CA ARG A 198 -9.82 3.16 15.06
C ARG A 198 -10.64 2.95 13.78
N ALA A 199 -11.92 2.61 13.95
CA ALA A 199 -12.82 2.39 12.83
C ALA A 199 -12.99 3.66 11.98
N VAL A 200 -12.91 3.50 10.66
CA VAL A 200 -13.24 4.54 9.68
C VAL A 200 -14.45 4.02 8.92
N PRO A 201 -15.68 4.49 9.20
CA PRO A 201 -16.88 3.92 8.61
C PRO A 201 -16.98 4.20 7.11
N GLU A 202 -16.55 5.40 6.70
CA GLU A 202 -16.46 5.87 5.31
C GLU A 202 -15.25 6.80 5.16
N VAL A 203 -14.68 6.88 3.95
CA VAL A 203 -13.52 7.73 3.64
C VAL A 203 -13.99 9.06 3.07
N ASN A 204 -13.55 10.18 3.65
CA ASN A 204 -13.84 11.49 3.09
C ASN A 204 -13.08 11.69 1.78
N ALA A 205 -13.76 12.26 0.78
CA ALA A 205 -13.25 12.49 -0.56
C ALA A 205 -13.51 13.92 -1.04
N VAL A 206 -12.56 14.46 -1.81
CA VAL A 206 -12.72 15.67 -2.62
C VAL A 206 -12.91 15.23 -4.06
N ALA A 207 -14.00 15.65 -4.70
CA ALA A 207 -14.26 15.31 -6.11
C ALA A 207 -13.93 16.49 -7.03
N THR A 208 -13.50 16.21 -8.25
CA THR A 208 -13.50 17.24 -9.29
C THR A 208 -14.92 17.50 -9.79
N ASP A 209 -15.20 18.72 -10.29
CA ASP A 209 -16.50 19.05 -10.91
C ASP A 209 -16.84 18.06 -12.03
N ARG A 210 -15.85 17.69 -12.86
CA ARG A 210 -15.98 16.69 -13.93
C ARG A 210 -16.41 15.30 -13.41
N TYR A 211 -15.91 14.90 -12.24
CA TYR A 211 -16.32 13.64 -11.62
C TYR A 211 -17.78 13.69 -11.17
N LEU A 212 -18.20 14.81 -10.57
CA LEU A 212 -19.58 14.99 -10.13
C LEU A 212 -20.56 14.91 -11.30
N ASP A 213 -20.25 15.59 -12.40
CA ASP A 213 -21.07 15.59 -13.62
C ASP A 213 -21.13 14.19 -14.25
N SER A 214 -19.98 13.50 -14.35
CA SER A 214 -19.88 12.18 -14.98
C SER A 214 -20.57 11.09 -14.16
N ALA A 215 -20.45 11.14 -12.84
CA ALA A 215 -21.01 10.14 -11.93
C ALA A 215 -22.44 10.48 -11.47
N GLY A 216 -22.99 11.64 -11.85
CA GLY A 216 -24.26 12.15 -11.32
C GLY A 216 -24.23 12.32 -9.79
N ALA A 217 -23.07 12.69 -9.25
CA ALA A 217 -22.82 12.76 -7.82
C ALA A 217 -22.84 14.21 -7.32
N ARG A 218 -22.93 14.40 -5.99
CA ARG A 218 -22.89 15.72 -5.37
C ARG A 218 -22.18 15.70 -4.01
N PRO A 219 -21.63 16.84 -3.53
CA PRO A 219 -21.16 16.96 -2.16
C PRO A 219 -22.22 16.51 -1.15
N GLY A 220 -21.79 15.82 -0.11
CA GLY A 220 -22.63 15.13 0.88
C GLY A 220 -23.05 13.72 0.48
N GLN A 221 -22.89 13.28 -0.77
CA GLN A 221 -23.29 11.95 -1.22
C GLN A 221 -22.28 10.87 -0.83
N ARG A 222 -22.81 9.67 -0.53
CA ARG A 222 -22.05 8.42 -0.43
C ARG A 222 -21.89 7.81 -1.82
N VAL A 223 -20.66 7.44 -2.16
CA VAL A 223 -20.34 6.72 -3.40
C VAL A 223 -19.44 5.55 -3.08
N ASP A 224 -19.67 4.42 -3.72
CA ASP A 224 -18.82 3.24 -3.61
C ASP A 224 -17.84 3.24 -4.78
N VAL A 225 -16.55 3.29 -4.48
CA VAL A 225 -15.48 3.40 -5.49
C VAL A 225 -14.60 2.17 -5.43
N ARG A 226 -14.30 1.60 -6.60
CA ARG A 226 -13.36 0.50 -6.72
C ARG A 226 -11.93 1.04 -6.70
N ILE A 227 -11.14 0.61 -5.74
CA ILE A 227 -9.71 0.93 -5.59
C ILE A 227 -8.98 -0.42 -5.56
N GLY A 228 -8.21 -0.70 -6.62
CA GLY A 228 -7.69 -2.04 -6.87
C GLY A 228 -8.84 -3.04 -7.00
N ASP A 229 -8.79 -4.13 -6.24
CA ASP A 229 -9.86 -5.14 -6.23
C ASP A 229 -10.97 -4.91 -5.21
N ALA A 230 -10.88 -3.81 -4.46
CA ALA A 230 -11.73 -3.55 -3.32
C ALA A 230 -12.70 -2.39 -3.57
N THR A 231 -13.94 -2.53 -3.06
CA THR A 231 -14.90 -1.43 -2.99
C THR A 231 -14.72 -0.65 -1.69
N VAL A 232 -14.48 0.64 -1.80
CA VAL A 232 -14.28 1.57 -0.68
C VAL A 232 -15.45 2.57 -0.63
N PRO A 233 -16.22 2.62 0.46
CA PRO A 233 -17.27 3.60 0.63
C PRO A 233 -16.66 4.98 0.92
N LEU A 234 -16.97 5.93 0.04
CA LEU A 234 -16.52 7.31 0.15
C LEU A 234 -17.69 8.24 0.47
N ARG A 235 -17.39 9.32 1.19
CA ARG A 235 -18.25 10.49 1.33
C ARG A 235 -17.62 11.65 0.57
N ILE A 236 -18.31 12.18 -0.43
CA ILE A 236 -17.85 13.41 -1.09
C ILE A 236 -18.11 14.57 -0.12
N VAL A 237 -17.06 15.19 0.40
CA VAL A 237 -17.20 16.28 1.39
C VAL A 237 -17.07 17.67 0.77
N ARG A 238 -16.48 17.75 -0.42
CA ARG A 238 -16.27 19.00 -1.17
C ARG A 238 -16.00 18.72 -2.65
N ALA A 239 -16.14 19.77 -3.45
CA ALA A 239 -15.82 19.78 -4.88
C ALA A 239 -14.69 20.76 -5.17
N VAL A 240 -13.88 20.47 -6.19
CA VAL A 240 -12.85 21.35 -6.73
C VAL A 240 -12.92 21.32 -8.25
N ARG A 241 -12.43 22.37 -8.92
CA ARG A 241 -12.44 22.37 -10.38
C ARG A 241 -11.55 21.28 -10.97
N GLU A 242 -10.31 21.20 -10.48
CA GLU A 242 -9.29 20.26 -10.95
C GLU A 242 -8.39 19.82 -9.80
N LEU A 243 -7.76 18.65 -9.98
CA LEU A 243 -6.70 18.15 -9.11
C LEU A 243 -5.37 18.13 -9.87
N PRO A 244 -4.23 18.39 -9.22
CA PRO A 244 -2.93 18.25 -9.87
C PRO A 244 -2.74 16.86 -10.45
N SER A 245 -2.08 16.79 -11.62
CA SER A 245 -1.66 15.58 -12.34
C SER A 245 -2.76 14.58 -12.73
N THR A 246 -4.04 14.93 -12.56
CA THR A 246 -5.12 14.11 -13.09
C THR A 246 -5.23 14.38 -14.60
N PRO A 247 -5.26 13.34 -15.45
CA PRO A 247 -5.45 13.54 -16.88
C PRO A 247 -6.71 14.37 -17.13
N THR A 248 -6.61 15.40 -17.98
CA THR A 248 -7.75 16.26 -18.34
C THR A 248 -8.00 16.22 -19.84
N GLY A 249 -9.26 16.18 -20.26
CA GLY A 249 -9.68 16.49 -21.64
C GLY A 249 -9.61 15.35 -22.65
N GLY A 250 -9.41 14.10 -22.20
CA GLY A 250 -9.53 12.90 -23.05
C GLY A 250 -10.97 12.37 -23.13
N ALA A 251 -11.26 11.52 -24.12
CA ALA A 251 -12.59 10.89 -24.27
C ALA A 251 -13.00 10.04 -23.06
N ASP A 252 -12.02 9.47 -22.35
CA ASP A 252 -12.20 8.67 -21.14
C ASP A 252 -12.01 9.47 -19.83
N ASP A 253 -11.96 10.80 -19.91
CA ASP A 253 -11.84 11.66 -18.73
C ASP A 253 -13.19 11.75 -17.99
N GLY A 254 -13.32 10.92 -16.96
CA GLY A 254 -14.41 10.93 -15.99
C GLY A 254 -14.16 11.80 -14.76
N GLY A 255 -13.11 12.63 -14.73
CA GLY A 255 -12.69 13.38 -13.55
C GLY A 255 -11.94 12.54 -12.51
N ALA A 256 -11.78 13.08 -11.29
CA ALA A 256 -10.94 12.48 -10.26
C ALA A 256 -11.47 12.67 -8.83
N LEU A 257 -10.96 11.83 -7.94
CA LEU A 257 -11.20 11.86 -6.50
C LEU A 257 -9.88 11.92 -5.74
N LEU A 258 -9.80 12.80 -4.75
CA LEU A 258 -8.70 12.84 -3.77
C LEU A 258 -9.20 12.29 -2.42
N VAL A 259 -8.47 11.31 -1.90
CA VAL A 259 -8.75 10.62 -0.63
C VAL A 259 -7.47 10.47 0.19
N ASP A 260 -7.60 10.30 1.51
CA ASP A 260 -6.47 9.98 2.38
C ASP A 260 -6.15 8.47 2.34
N LEU A 261 -4.92 8.12 1.95
CA LEU A 261 -4.47 6.73 1.83
C LEU A 261 -4.58 5.95 3.15
N ARG A 262 -4.37 6.59 4.30
CA ARG A 262 -4.48 5.95 5.62
C ARG A 262 -5.93 5.57 5.91
N SER A 263 -6.87 6.46 5.58
CA SER A 263 -8.31 6.17 5.70
C SER A 263 -8.70 4.98 4.81
N VAL A 264 -8.24 4.96 3.56
CA VAL A 264 -8.47 3.83 2.63
C VAL A 264 -7.90 2.54 3.21
N ASN A 265 -6.63 2.53 3.59
CA ASN A 265 -5.98 1.33 4.14
C ASN A 265 -6.61 0.85 5.46
N ARG A 266 -7.12 1.74 6.31
CA ARG A 266 -7.89 1.35 7.50
C ARG A 266 -9.18 0.62 7.13
N VAL A 267 -9.93 1.11 6.13
CA VAL A 267 -11.17 0.47 5.67
C VAL A 267 -10.87 -0.90 5.04
N LEU A 268 -9.87 -0.97 4.16
CA LEU A 268 -9.49 -2.21 3.49
C LEU A 268 -9.03 -3.29 4.47
N GLN A 269 -8.17 -2.93 5.43
CA GLN A 269 -7.71 -3.87 6.44
C GLN A 269 -8.86 -4.37 7.32
N GLN A 270 -9.80 -3.50 7.69
CA GLN A 270 -10.93 -3.87 8.55
C GLN A 270 -11.94 -4.78 7.86
N ARG A 271 -12.25 -4.52 6.58
CA ARG A 271 -13.29 -5.25 5.84
C ARG A 271 -12.77 -6.49 5.13
N GLN A 272 -11.58 -6.41 4.58
CA GLN A 272 -11.07 -7.41 3.63
C GLN A 272 -9.72 -7.99 4.07
N GLY A 273 -9.00 -7.35 5.01
CA GLY A 273 -7.66 -7.76 5.41
C GLY A 273 -6.60 -7.50 4.34
N THR A 274 -6.90 -6.58 3.42
CA THR A 274 -6.04 -6.15 2.31
C THR A 274 -5.63 -4.69 2.49
N SER A 275 -4.76 -4.19 1.62
CA SER A 275 -4.31 -2.81 1.58
C SER A 275 -3.87 -2.44 0.17
N VAL A 276 -3.71 -1.15 -0.08
CA VAL A 276 -3.11 -0.62 -1.30
C VAL A 276 -1.80 0.10 -0.99
N ALA A 277 -0.80 -0.18 -1.82
CA ALA A 277 0.47 0.51 -1.80
C ALA A 277 0.38 1.78 -2.67
N PRO A 278 1.16 2.83 -2.37
CA PRO A 278 1.29 3.97 -3.26
C PRO A 278 1.90 3.53 -4.60
N GLY A 279 1.28 3.92 -5.71
CA GLY A 279 1.80 3.66 -7.06
C GLY A 279 2.83 4.68 -7.53
N GLU A 280 2.86 5.88 -6.93
CA GLU A 280 3.75 6.98 -7.27
C GLU A 280 4.12 7.77 -6.02
N TRP A 281 5.31 8.37 -6.03
CA TRP A 281 5.80 9.25 -4.97
C TRP A 281 6.10 10.65 -5.51
N TRP A 282 5.51 11.66 -4.89
CA TRP A 282 5.76 13.05 -5.25
C TRP A 282 6.70 13.68 -4.24
N LEU A 283 7.79 14.26 -4.74
CA LEU A 283 8.85 14.80 -3.92
C LEU A 283 8.91 16.32 -4.05
N ALA A 284 8.75 17.01 -2.92
CA ALA A 284 9.12 18.41 -2.82
C ALA A 284 10.62 18.51 -2.53
N THR A 285 11.35 19.19 -3.39
CA THR A 285 12.79 19.46 -3.21
C THR A 285 12.99 20.88 -2.71
N ALA A 286 14.09 21.11 -1.99
CA ALA A 286 14.51 22.48 -1.68
C ALA A 286 14.80 23.24 -2.99
N PRO A 287 14.65 24.58 -3.04
CA PRO A 287 14.97 25.37 -4.22
C PRO A 287 16.37 25.04 -4.76
N GLY A 288 16.47 24.78 -6.06
CA GLY A 288 17.74 24.41 -6.73
C GLY A 288 18.22 22.98 -6.50
N ALA A 289 17.54 22.16 -5.71
CA ALA A 289 17.96 20.79 -5.40
C ALA A 289 17.41 19.71 -6.36
N SER A 290 16.45 20.06 -7.23
CA SER A 290 15.73 19.08 -8.07
C SER A 290 16.65 18.18 -8.90
N ALA A 291 17.63 18.76 -9.60
CA ALA A 291 18.55 17.98 -10.44
C ALA A 291 19.41 16.99 -9.63
N ARG A 292 19.92 17.43 -8.48
CA ARG A 292 20.71 16.58 -7.57
C ARG A 292 19.89 15.44 -7.00
N VAL A 293 18.65 15.71 -6.57
CA VAL A 293 17.74 14.68 -6.04
C VAL A 293 17.34 13.69 -7.14
N ALA A 294 17.02 14.18 -8.34
CA ALA A 294 16.70 13.34 -9.48
C ALA A 294 17.88 12.43 -9.88
N GLY A 295 19.10 12.97 -9.94
CA GLY A 295 20.31 12.19 -10.18
C GLY A 295 20.49 11.09 -9.14
N ALA A 296 20.41 11.44 -7.85
CA ALA A 296 20.52 10.46 -6.77
C ALA A 296 19.45 9.36 -6.81
N LEU A 297 18.24 9.67 -7.28
CA LEU A 297 17.18 8.66 -7.47
C LEU A 297 17.45 7.77 -8.68
N ARG A 298 17.94 8.34 -9.79
CA ARG A 298 18.28 7.59 -11.01
C ARG A 298 19.49 6.68 -10.81
N ASP A 299 20.41 7.04 -9.92
CA ASP A 299 21.59 6.23 -9.60
C ASP A 299 21.27 5.03 -8.68
N ARG A 300 20.05 4.94 -8.15
CA ARG A 300 19.65 3.82 -7.29
C ARG A 300 19.44 2.55 -8.11
N PRO A 301 19.97 1.40 -7.65
CA PRO A 301 19.86 0.13 -8.38
C PRO A 301 18.42 -0.41 -8.45
N ASP A 302 17.56 0.00 -7.52
CA ASP A 302 16.16 -0.41 -7.40
C ASP A 302 15.18 0.56 -8.08
N VAL A 303 15.67 1.59 -8.77
CA VAL A 303 14.85 2.59 -9.46
C VAL A 303 15.16 2.57 -10.95
N ASP A 304 14.13 2.39 -11.78
CA ASP A 304 14.24 2.63 -13.22
C ASP A 304 14.38 4.15 -13.46
N PRO A 305 15.52 4.62 -14.02
CA PRO A 305 15.76 6.04 -14.23
C PRO A 305 14.68 6.73 -15.07
N ALA A 306 14.04 6.01 -16.00
CA ALA A 306 12.99 6.52 -16.86
C ALA A 306 11.69 6.84 -16.10
N ARG A 307 11.50 6.27 -14.90
CA ARG A 307 10.35 6.55 -14.02
C ARG A 307 10.56 7.80 -13.16
N VAL A 308 11.75 8.38 -13.14
CA VAL A 308 12.04 9.61 -12.39
C VAL A 308 11.67 10.81 -13.25
N VAL A 309 10.46 11.34 -13.03
CA VAL A 309 9.93 12.49 -13.75
C VAL A 309 10.25 13.79 -13.01
N VAL A 310 10.85 14.76 -13.71
CA VAL A 310 11.22 16.06 -13.13
C VAL A 310 10.51 17.17 -13.89
N ARG A 311 9.67 17.93 -13.17
CA ARG A 311 8.88 19.03 -13.74
C ARG A 311 9.72 20.05 -14.52
N ASP A 312 10.87 20.44 -13.98
CA ASP A 312 11.74 21.45 -14.62
C ASP A 312 12.44 20.92 -15.88
N GLU A 313 12.61 19.59 -15.98
CA GLU A 313 13.13 18.94 -17.19
C GLU A 313 12.05 18.93 -18.28
N ILE A 314 10.82 18.51 -17.95
CA ILE A 314 9.67 18.57 -18.87
C ILE A 314 9.41 20.00 -19.33
N ALA A 315 9.43 20.98 -18.43
CA ALA A 315 9.19 22.38 -18.78
C ALA A 315 10.27 22.97 -19.70
N ARG A 316 11.50 22.43 -19.65
CA ARG A 316 12.59 22.81 -20.56
C ARG A 316 12.44 22.08 -21.90
N GLU A 317 12.16 20.79 -21.88
CA GLU A 317 11.87 20.00 -23.08
C GLU A 317 10.72 20.63 -23.89
N LEU A 318 9.60 20.96 -23.24
CA LEU A 318 8.48 21.64 -23.88
C LEU A 318 8.80 23.07 -24.34
N ARG A 319 9.84 23.71 -23.81
CA ARG A 319 10.27 25.05 -24.26
C ARG A 319 11.18 24.94 -25.48
N ASP A 320 12.10 23.99 -25.44
CA ASP A 320 13.12 23.80 -26.46
C ASP A 320 12.57 23.04 -27.68
N ASP A 321 11.61 22.14 -27.44
CA ASP A 321 10.86 21.40 -28.45
C ASP A 321 9.35 21.37 -28.07
N PRO A 322 8.60 22.46 -28.34
CA PRO A 322 7.19 22.57 -27.99
C PRO A 322 6.26 21.60 -28.71
N PHE A 323 6.78 20.90 -29.73
CA PHE A 323 6.00 19.98 -30.54
C PHE A 323 6.42 18.52 -30.35
N GLY A 324 7.67 18.24 -30.00
CA GLY A 324 8.22 16.90 -30.06
C GLY A 324 8.50 16.47 -31.51
N ALA A 325 9.24 15.37 -31.68
CA ALA A 325 9.60 14.83 -33.00
C ALA A 325 8.40 14.44 -33.91
N GLY A 326 7.17 14.38 -33.38
CA GLY A 326 5.96 13.96 -34.11
C GLY A 326 5.29 15.08 -34.95
N PRO A 327 4.77 16.16 -34.34
CA PRO A 327 4.11 17.25 -35.03
C PRO A 327 5.05 18.14 -35.85
N GLY A 328 6.34 18.23 -35.48
CA GLY A 328 7.34 18.96 -36.26
C GLY A 328 7.49 18.43 -37.69
N ALA A 329 7.38 17.11 -37.88
CA ALA A 329 7.39 16.49 -39.20
C ALA A 329 6.12 16.80 -40.01
N VAL A 330 4.96 16.93 -39.34
CA VAL A 330 3.68 17.27 -39.98
C VAL A 330 3.66 18.72 -40.44
N PHE A 331 4.17 19.66 -39.65
CA PHE A 331 4.31 21.06 -40.06
C PHE A 331 5.37 21.25 -41.13
N GLY A 332 6.49 20.52 -41.07
CA GLY A 332 7.49 20.50 -42.14
C GLY A 332 6.92 20.01 -43.47
N ALA A 333 6.12 18.93 -43.44
CA ALA A 333 5.44 18.42 -44.63
C ALA A 333 4.40 19.40 -45.19
N ALA A 334 3.63 20.07 -44.33
CA ALA A 334 2.67 21.10 -44.74
C ALA A 334 3.36 22.33 -45.35
N ALA A 335 4.49 22.76 -44.79
CA ALA A 335 5.29 23.86 -45.34
C ALA A 335 5.91 23.50 -46.70
N LEU A 336 6.41 22.27 -46.86
CA LEU A 336 6.90 21.75 -48.15
C LEU A 336 5.79 21.68 -49.21
N ALA A 337 4.60 21.21 -48.82
CA ALA A 337 3.43 21.17 -49.71
C ALA A 337 2.99 22.58 -50.13
N ALA A 338 2.98 23.54 -49.20
CA ALA A 338 2.67 24.94 -49.49
C ALA A 338 3.72 25.59 -50.42
N ALA A 339 5.01 25.32 -50.21
CA ALA A 339 6.08 25.80 -51.08
C ALA A 339 5.97 25.21 -52.50
N ALA A 340 5.64 23.92 -52.62
CA ALA A 340 5.42 23.27 -53.92
C ALA A 340 4.20 23.84 -54.66
N LEU A 341 3.07 24.07 -53.95
CA LEU A 341 1.88 24.70 -54.53
C LEU A 341 2.15 26.14 -54.97
N THR A 342 2.97 26.88 -54.22
CA THR A 342 3.36 28.25 -54.57
C THR A 342 4.25 28.25 -55.83
N ALA A 343 5.21 27.33 -55.93
CA ALA A 343 6.07 27.19 -57.11
C ALA A 343 5.28 26.83 -58.37
N VAL A 344 4.27 25.95 -58.27
CA VAL A 344 3.35 25.63 -59.36
C VAL A 344 2.50 26.84 -59.75
N GLY A 345 2.01 27.60 -58.77
CA GLY A 345 1.26 28.85 -59.02
C GLY A 345 2.07 29.90 -59.78
N PHE A 346 3.36 30.07 -59.46
CA PHE A 346 4.27 30.96 -60.19
C PHE A 346 4.57 30.46 -61.61
N ALA A 347 4.72 29.16 -61.82
CA ALA A 347 4.97 28.58 -63.15
C ALA A 347 3.75 28.73 -64.09
N VAL A 348 2.53 28.57 -63.57
CA VAL A 348 1.29 28.77 -64.34
C VAL A 348 1.05 30.27 -64.62
N GLY A 349 1.42 31.16 -63.70
CA GLY A 349 1.34 32.61 -63.90
C GLY A 349 2.31 33.14 -64.97
N ALA A 350 3.50 32.55 -65.10
CA ALA A 350 4.50 32.94 -66.10
C ALA A 350 4.23 32.37 -67.51
N ALA A 351 3.45 31.29 -67.62
CA ALA A 351 3.03 30.71 -68.90
C ALA A 351 1.72 31.32 -69.46
N GLY A 352 1.04 32.16 -68.65
CA GLY A 352 -0.20 32.84 -69.00
C GLY A 352 -0.06 34.35 -69.29
N SER A 353 1.16 34.87 -69.39
CA SER A 353 1.49 36.26 -69.74
C SER A 353 2.12 36.38 -71.12
#